data_AF-A0A9P9LFB9-F1
#
_entry.id   AF-A0A9P9LFB9-F1
#
_cell.length_a   1.000
_cell.length_b   1.000
_cell.length_c   1.000
_cell.angle_alpha   90.00
_cell.angle_beta   90.00
_cell.angle_gamma   90.00
#
_symmetry.space_group_name_H-M   'P 1'
#
loop_
_entity.id
_entity.type
_entity.pdbx_description
1 polymer ?
#
loop_
_entity_poly.entity_id
_entity_poly.type
_entity_poly.pdbx_seq_one_letter_code
_entity_poly.pdbx_strand_id
1 'polypeptide(L)'
;MDPSLLEPGIFLQPRPKKNVLSAQPNKRRKTEHKIEEISFDNDARADYLTGFHKRKVQRAKRAQEEAVKKGREERVVMRKQLREERKQELEQHVDAINAALRAAGDPDVPDSSSDSEAWGGISDDETSKSKTTPVTDHEEQYVSEDEDKYTTVTIEAVDVTKEGLHRVADEDSEDENRKGKGKKEYVTKEADGGKKKWPKKERKPKFRYESKVERKASRMKQKSKNKASADARKGSG
;
A
#
# COMPACT_ATOMS: atom_id res chain seq x y z
N MET A 1 -26.49 26.29 66.03
CA MET A 1 -26.33 25.13 65.14
C MET A 1 -24.95 25.26 64.54
N ASP A 2 -23.99 24.53 65.11
CA ASP A 2 -22.58 24.63 64.70
C ASP A 2 -22.42 24.05 63.28
N PRO A 3 -21.75 24.77 62.36
CA PRO A 3 -21.63 24.36 60.95
C PRO A 3 -20.69 23.15 60.73
N SER A 4 -20.15 22.56 61.80
CA SER A 4 -19.24 21.41 61.76
C SER A 4 -19.94 20.04 61.69
N LEU A 5 -21.28 20.00 61.73
CA LEU A 5 -22.08 18.76 61.66
C LEU A 5 -22.72 18.48 60.29
N LEU A 6 -22.35 19.21 59.24
CA LEU A 6 -22.76 18.86 57.86
C LEU A 6 -21.74 17.87 57.27
N GLU A 7 -22.13 16.60 57.16
CA GLU A 7 -21.36 15.58 56.45
C GLU A 7 -21.03 16.06 55.02
N PRO A 8 -19.74 16.08 54.61
CA PRO A 8 -19.33 16.47 53.27
C PRO A 8 -19.64 15.34 52.28
N GLY A 9 -20.88 15.23 51.82
CA GLY A 9 -21.23 14.20 50.84
C GLY A 9 -22.63 14.26 50.21
N ILE A 10 -23.57 15.00 50.81
CA ILE A 10 -24.98 14.92 50.38
C ILE A 10 -25.25 15.78 49.13
N PHE A 11 -24.48 16.86 48.91
CA PHE A 11 -24.61 17.70 47.73
C PHE A 11 -23.43 17.47 46.77
N LEU A 12 -23.61 16.55 45.81
CA LEU A 12 -22.74 16.52 44.64
C LEU A 12 -22.93 17.83 43.88
N GLN A 13 -21.91 18.69 43.92
CA GLN A 13 -21.89 19.89 43.07
C GLN A 13 -22.08 19.44 41.60
N PRO A 14 -23.00 20.06 40.85
CA PRO A 14 -23.25 19.65 39.47
C PRO A 14 -21.94 19.83 38.68
N ARG A 15 -21.54 18.77 37.95
CA ARG A 15 -20.33 18.84 37.11
C ARG A 15 -20.40 20.09 36.23
N PRO A 16 -19.36 20.95 36.23
CA PRO A 16 -19.35 22.14 35.39
C PRO A 16 -19.50 21.72 33.93
N LYS A 17 -20.55 22.21 33.27
CA LYS A 17 -20.80 21.93 31.85
C LYS A 17 -19.67 22.58 31.05
N LYS A 18 -18.81 21.76 30.43
CA LYS A 18 -17.81 22.25 29.48
C LYS A 18 -18.58 22.92 28.34
N ASN A 19 -18.38 24.23 28.18
CA ASN A 19 -19.01 25.00 27.12
C ASN A 19 -18.40 24.54 25.78
N VAL A 20 -19.09 23.63 25.07
CA VAL A 20 -18.61 22.95 23.85
C VAL A 20 -18.22 23.94 22.75
N LEU A 21 -18.75 25.16 22.81
CA LEU A 21 -18.45 26.25 21.88
C LEU A 21 -17.18 27.03 22.23
N SER A 22 -16.67 26.99 23.47
CA SER A 22 -15.49 27.77 23.90
C SER A 22 -14.20 26.95 24.05
N ALA A 23 -14.29 25.62 23.98
CA ALA A 23 -13.16 24.72 24.20
C ALA A 23 -12.35 24.40 22.93
N GLN A 24 -12.62 25.06 21.81
CA GLN A 24 -11.63 25.15 20.74
C GLN A 24 -10.80 26.39 21.05
N PRO A 25 -9.52 26.28 21.44
CA PRO A 25 -8.66 27.45 21.45
C PRO A 25 -8.75 28.01 20.03
N ASN A 26 -9.11 29.30 19.91
CA ASN A 26 -9.03 30.02 18.65
C ASN A 26 -7.59 29.84 18.16
N LYS A 27 -7.35 28.82 17.33
CA LYS A 27 -6.09 28.60 16.64
C LYS A 27 -5.95 29.80 15.74
N ARG A 28 -5.40 30.89 16.29
CA ARG A 28 -4.87 32.00 15.53
C ARG A 28 -3.92 31.33 14.57
N ARG A 29 -4.36 31.18 13.31
CA ARG A 29 -3.51 30.62 12.25
C ARG A 29 -2.22 31.42 12.35
N LYS A 30 -1.12 30.75 12.67
CA LYS A 30 0.19 31.39 12.64
C LYS A 30 0.38 31.83 11.20
N THR A 31 0.24 33.13 10.95
CA THR A 31 0.56 33.73 9.65
C THR A 31 2.08 33.84 9.60
N GLU A 32 2.76 32.70 9.52
CA GLU A 32 4.24 32.63 9.48
C GLU A 32 4.79 33.33 8.23
N HIS A 33 3.95 33.50 7.20
CA HIS A 33 4.26 34.25 5.99
C HIS A 33 3.38 35.49 5.91
N LYS A 34 3.71 36.51 6.72
CA LYS A 34 3.21 37.86 6.48
C LYS A 34 3.99 38.41 5.29
N ILE A 35 3.45 38.23 4.08
CA ILE A 35 4.04 38.78 2.86
C ILE A 35 3.99 40.31 3.00
N GLU A 36 5.15 40.97 2.97
CA GLU A 36 5.28 42.41 3.18
C GLU A 36 4.72 43.21 1.99
N GLU A 37 4.87 42.69 0.78
CA GLU A 37 4.40 43.33 -0.45
C GLU A 37 3.80 42.31 -1.43
N ILE A 38 2.61 42.61 -1.95
CA ILE A 38 1.92 41.77 -2.94
C ILE A 38 2.10 42.41 -4.31
N SER A 39 2.98 41.84 -5.15
CA SER A 39 3.13 42.27 -6.55
C SER A 39 2.07 41.59 -7.42
N PHE A 40 1.24 42.38 -8.10
CA PHE A 40 0.29 41.87 -9.10
C PHE A 40 0.91 41.91 -10.50
N ASP A 41 1.40 40.76 -10.94
CA ASP A 41 1.83 40.60 -12.33
C ASP A 41 0.61 40.35 -13.23
N ASN A 42 0.40 41.28 -14.18
CA ASN A 42 -0.72 41.23 -15.11
C ASN A 42 -0.60 40.08 -16.11
N ASP A 43 0.63 39.67 -16.46
CA ASP A 43 0.88 38.58 -17.40
C ASP A 43 0.57 37.23 -16.74
N ALA A 44 1.05 37.03 -15.51
CA ALA A 44 0.68 35.88 -14.69
C ALA A 44 -0.85 35.81 -14.46
N ARG A 45 -1.52 36.98 -14.31
CA ARG A 45 -2.97 37.05 -14.21
C ARG A 45 -3.65 36.65 -15.52
N ALA A 46 -3.16 37.10 -16.67
CA ALA A 46 -3.70 36.72 -17.98
C ALA A 46 -3.55 35.22 -18.25
N ASP A 47 -2.39 34.65 -17.93
CA ASP A 47 -2.13 33.20 -17.97
C ASP A 47 -3.02 32.44 -16.98
N TYR A 48 -3.28 33.00 -15.81
CA TYR A 48 -4.22 32.43 -14.87
C TYR A 48 -5.67 32.52 -15.39
N LEU A 49 -6.08 33.57 -16.07
CA LEU A 49 -7.45 33.65 -16.59
C LEU A 49 -7.67 32.77 -17.82
N THR A 50 -6.67 32.58 -18.67
CA THR A 50 -6.81 31.79 -19.92
C THR A 50 -6.37 30.33 -19.75
N GLY A 51 -5.44 30.05 -18.83
CA GLY A 51 -4.80 28.75 -18.64
C GLY A 51 -5.57 27.74 -17.78
N PHE A 52 -6.90 27.76 -17.74
CA PHE A 52 -7.70 26.84 -16.90
C PHE A 52 -7.37 25.36 -17.15
N HIS A 53 -7.16 24.98 -18.41
CA HIS A 53 -6.74 23.61 -18.74
C HIS A 53 -5.35 23.30 -18.17
N LYS A 54 -4.38 24.21 -18.33
CA LYS A 54 -3.02 24.08 -17.76
C LYS A 54 -3.08 23.87 -16.25
N ARG A 55 -3.89 24.66 -15.52
CA ARG A 55 -4.07 24.48 -14.06
C ARG A 55 -4.78 23.19 -13.67
N LYS A 56 -5.77 22.75 -14.46
CA LYS A 56 -6.43 21.47 -14.21
C LYS A 56 -5.44 20.32 -14.35
N VAL A 57 -4.62 20.34 -15.40
CA VAL A 57 -3.54 19.36 -15.61
C VAL A 57 -2.50 19.45 -14.51
N GLN A 58 -2.04 20.64 -14.13
CA GLN A 58 -1.09 20.83 -13.03
C GLN A 58 -1.62 20.30 -11.69
N ARG A 59 -2.90 20.54 -11.36
CA ARG A 59 -3.52 19.95 -10.15
C ARG A 59 -3.55 18.43 -10.20
N ALA A 60 -3.90 17.86 -11.36
CA ALA A 60 -3.89 16.41 -11.52
C ALA A 60 -2.48 15.83 -11.37
N LYS A 61 -1.48 16.45 -12.00
CA LYS A 61 -0.07 16.07 -11.87
C LYS A 61 0.42 16.17 -10.44
N ARG A 62 0.16 17.29 -9.77
CA ARG A 62 0.51 17.49 -8.36
C ARG A 62 -0.11 16.43 -7.45
N ALA A 63 -1.39 16.09 -7.66
CA ALA A 63 -2.04 15.02 -6.90
C ALA A 63 -1.38 13.66 -7.16
N GLN A 64 -0.97 13.37 -8.39
CA GLN A 64 -0.21 12.17 -8.72
C GLN A 64 1.17 12.16 -8.06
N GLU A 65 1.91 13.27 -8.11
CA GLU A 65 3.22 13.42 -7.50
C GLU A 65 3.16 13.27 -5.98
N GLU A 66 2.18 13.87 -5.31
CA GLU A 66 1.95 13.73 -3.88
C GLU A 66 1.61 12.28 -3.50
N ALA A 67 0.80 11.58 -4.30
CA ALA A 67 0.50 10.17 -4.09
C ALA A 67 1.75 9.28 -4.26
N VAL A 68 2.57 9.54 -5.29
CA VAL A 68 3.83 8.83 -5.51
C VAL A 68 4.82 9.07 -4.37
N LYS A 69 4.92 10.32 -3.89
CA LYS A 69 5.78 10.68 -2.77
C LYS A 69 5.37 9.92 -1.50
N LYS A 70 4.08 9.93 -1.16
CA LYS A 70 3.54 9.18 -0.02
C LYS A 70 3.77 7.68 -0.14
N GLY A 71 3.51 7.08 -1.31
CA GLY A 71 3.75 5.65 -1.52
C GLY A 71 5.23 5.25 -1.39
N ARG A 72 6.16 6.14 -1.73
CA ARG A 72 7.61 5.92 -1.49
C ARG A 72 7.93 5.98 0.00
N GLU A 73 7.43 7.00 0.71
CA GLU A 73 7.62 7.16 2.15
C GLU A 73 7.05 5.95 2.92
N GLU A 74 5.84 5.53 2.59
CA GLU A 74 5.19 4.34 3.16
C GLU A 74 6.01 3.07 2.90
N ARG A 75 6.51 2.86 1.68
CA ARG A 75 7.36 1.70 1.37
C ARG A 75 8.66 1.69 2.18
N VAL A 76 9.27 2.86 2.39
CA VAL A 76 10.49 2.96 3.21
C VAL A 76 10.18 2.65 4.67
N VAL A 77 9.07 3.17 5.20
CA VAL A 77 8.61 2.88 6.56
C VAL A 77 8.31 1.39 6.75
N MET A 78 7.57 0.77 5.83
CA MET A 78 7.27 -0.67 5.88
C MET A 78 8.54 -1.52 5.85
N ARG A 79 9.51 -1.18 5.00
CA ARG A 79 10.80 -1.88 4.96
C ARG A 79 11.60 -1.71 6.24
N LYS A 80 11.53 -0.54 6.88
CA LYS A 80 12.19 -0.28 8.16
C LYS A 80 11.53 -1.10 9.27
N GLN A 81 10.20 -1.09 9.35
CA GLN A 81 9.43 -1.90 10.29
C GLN A 81 9.77 -3.38 10.17
N LEU A 82 9.76 -3.92 8.94
CA LEU A 82 10.07 -5.32 8.71
C LEU A 82 11.51 -5.71 9.08
N ARG A 83 12.47 -4.77 8.96
CA ARG A 83 13.84 -4.98 9.47
C ARG A 83 13.90 -4.94 10.99
N GLU A 84 13.17 -4.03 11.61
CA GLU A 84 13.08 -3.91 13.07
C GLU A 84 12.40 -5.14 13.68
N GLU A 85 11.32 -5.63 13.08
CA GLU A 85 10.64 -6.88 13.46
C GLU A 85 11.58 -8.06 13.40
N ARG A 86 12.27 -8.28 12.27
CA ARG A 86 13.28 -9.35 12.15
C ARG A 86 14.39 -9.22 13.17
N LYS A 87 14.85 -8.00 13.46
CA LYS A 87 15.89 -7.77 14.46
C LYS A 87 15.39 -8.15 15.86
N GLN A 88 14.18 -7.75 16.21
CA GLN A 88 13.55 -8.10 17.49
C GLN A 88 13.32 -9.60 17.62
N GLU A 89 12.88 -10.28 16.55
CA GLU A 89 12.72 -11.73 16.53
C GLU A 89 14.05 -12.46 16.77
N LEU A 90 15.13 -11.99 16.14
CA LEU A 90 16.48 -12.54 16.36
C LEU A 90 16.97 -12.29 17.79
N GLU A 91 16.80 -11.07 18.32
CA GLU A 91 17.16 -10.73 19.70
C GLU A 91 16.38 -11.61 20.70
N GLN A 92 15.06 -11.74 20.55
CA GLN A 92 14.23 -12.60 21.39
C GLN A 92 14.62 -14.07 21.31
N HIS A 93 14.99 -14.56 20.12
CA HIS A 93 15.42 -15.93 19.91
C HIS A 93 16.78 -16.20 20.58
N VAL A 94 17.74 -15.28 20.44
CA VAL A 94 19.04 -15.37 21.14
C VAL A 94 18.85 -15.31 22.64
N ASP A 95 18.02 -14.40 23.15
CA ASP A 95 17.69 -14.31 24.57
C ASP A 95 17.03 -15.60 25.08
N ALA A 96 16.13 -16.21 24.30
CA ALA A 96 15.50 -17.48 24.63
C ALA A 96 16.50 -18.64 24.69
N ILE A 97 17.45 -18.71 23.74
CA ILE A 97 18.53 -19.70 23.75
C ILE A 97 19.44 -19.50 24.96
N ASN A 98 19.88 -18.26 25.20
CA ASN A 98 20.73 -17.92 26.33
C ASN A 98 20.04 -18.26 27.66
N ALA A 99 18.74 -17.99 27.78
CA ALA A 99 17.94 -18.36 28.95
C ALA A 99 17.84 -19.89 29.13
N ALA A 100 17.64 -20.64 28.04
CA ALA A 100 17.61 -22.10 28.07
C ALA A 100 18.96 -22.71 28.47
N LEU A 101 20.08 -22.16 27.96
CA LEU A 101 21.43 -22.61 28.30
C LEU A 101 21.78 -22.30 29.76
N ARG A 102 21.42 -21.11 30.27
CA ARG A 102 21.53 -20.77 31.69
C ARG A 102 20.68 -21.70 32.57
N ALA A 103 19.47 -22.06 32.14
CA ALA A 103 18.61 -23.00 32.86
C ALA A 103 19.17 -24.44 32.86
N ALA A 104 19.91 -24.83 31.82
CA ALA A 104 20.60 -26.12 31.73
C ALA A 104 21.90 -26.19 32.55
N GLY A 105 22.36 -25.07 33.12
CA GLY A 105 23.46 -25.04 34.09
C GLY A 105 24.86 -24.91 33.51
N ASP A 106 25.01 -24.41 32.27
CA ASP A 106 26.32 -24.15 31.66
C ASP A 106 26.87 -22.77 32.11
N PRO A 107 27.96 -22.70 32.90
CA PRO A 107 28.43 -21.45 33.52
C PRO A 107 29.31 -20.57 32.62
N ASP A 108 29.63 -21.00 31.40
CA ASP A 108 30.60 -20.33 30.52
C ASP A 108 29.96 -19.42 29.46
N VAL A 109 28.79 -18.83 29.76
CA VAL A 109 28.18 -17.79 28.92
C VAL A 109 28.72 -16.43 29.37
N PRO A 110 29.78 -15.88 28.73
CA PRO A 110 30.29 -14.57 29.10
C PRO A 110 29.18 -13.53 28.96
N ASP A 111 29.01 -12.73 30.00
CA ASP A 111 28.14 -11.56 30.01
C ASP A 111 28.49 -10.70 28.79
N SER A 112 27.50 -10.42 27.94
CA SER A 112 27.66 -9.70 26.67
C SER A 112 27.93 -8.22 26.92
N SER A 113 29.07 -7.92 27.54
CA SER A 113 29.53 -6.56 27.86
C SER A 113 31.04 -6.37 27.75
N SER A 114 31.77 -7.34 27.17
CA SER A 114 33.20 -7.16 26.90
C SER A 114 33.65 -8.14 25.82
N ASP A 115 33.69 -7.71 24.56
CA ASP A 115 34.95 -7.50 23.86
C ASP A 115 34.68 -6.97 22.44
N SER A 116 35.34 -5.87 22.11
CA SER A 116 35.36 -5.26 20.79
C SER A 116 36.42 -5.92 19.93
N GLU A 117 36.28 -7.22 19.67
CA GLU A 117 37.15 -7.90 18.71
C GLU A 117 36.68 -7.56 17.29
N ALA A 118 37.47 -6.68 16.66
CA ALA A 118 37.28 -6.24 15.28
C ALA A 118 37.18 -7.43 14.33
N TRP A 119 36.01 -7.59 13.72
CA TRP A 119 35.75 -8.54 12.64
C TRP A 119 36.84 -8.46 11.56
N GLY A 120 37.76 -9.43 11.57
CA GLY A 120 38.81 -9.57 10.58
C GLY A 120 38.18 -9.87 9.22
N GLY A 121 38.24 -8.88 8.32
CA GLY A 121 37.64 -8.96 6.99
C GLY A 121 38.00 -10.25 6.27
N ILE A 122 37.02 -10.84 5.58
CA ILE A 122 37.23 -12.06 4.80
C ILE A 122 38.29 -11.76 3.73
N SER A 123 39.45 -12.40 3.87
CA SER A 123 40.49 -12.36 2.85
C SER A 123 39.95 -13.06 1.61
N ASP A 124 39.80 -12.28 0.54
CA ASP A 124 39.48 -12.72 -0.81
C ASP A 124 40.70 -13.42 -1.41
N ASP A 125 40.92 -14.69 -1.04
CA ASP A 125 41.82 -15.56 -1.77
C ASP A 125 41.36 -17.01 -1.60
N GLU A 126 41.12 -17.66 -2.75
CA GLU A 126 40.97 -19.10 -2.89
C GLU A 126 39.75 -19.77 -2.20
N THR A 127 38.63 -19.90 -2.92
CA THR A 127 38.01 -21.22 -3.23
C THR A 127 36.66 -21.06 -3.95
N SER A 128 36.77 -20.87 -5.25
CA SER A 128 35.82 -21.31 -6.28
C SER A 128 35.48 -22.80 -6.13
N LYS A 129 34.57 -23.15 -5.22
CA LYS A 129 33.93 -24.48 -5.17
C LYS A 129 32.60 -24.43 -4.45
N SER A 130 31.70 -23.56 -4.91
CA SER A 130 30.28 -23.64 -4.57
C SER A 130 29.71 -24.93 -5.18
N LYS A 131 29.68 -25.96 -4.35
CA LYS A 131 28.80 -27.13 -4.36
C LYS A 131 27.60 -26.97 -5.30
N THR A 132 27.74 -27.47 -6.52
CA THR A 132 26.68 -27.58 -7.52
C THR A 132 25.65 -28.60 -7.04
N THR A 133 24.60 -28.15 -6.38
CA THR A 133 23.37 -28.93 -6.28
C THR A 133 22.81 -29.10 -7.68
N PRO A 134 22.34 -30.29 -8.10
CA PRO A 134 21.71 -30.44 -9.41
C PRO A 134 20.53 -29.47 -9.50
N VAL A 135 20.62 -28.55 -10.45
CA VAL A 135 19.61 -27.53 -10.71
C VAL A 135 18.42 -28.22 -11.39
N THR A 136 17.50 -28.72 -10.57
CA THR A 136 16.23 -29.26 -11.06
C THR A 136 15.23 -28.14 -11.21
N ASP A 137 14.56 -28.07 -12.36
CA ASP A 137 13.41 -27.18 -12.55
C ASP A 137 12.33 -27.55 -11.53
N HIS A 138 11.99 -26.61 -10.66
CA HIS A 138 10.99 -26.81 -9.62
C HIS A 138 9.67 -26.14 -10.02
N GLU A 139 8.62 -26.95 -10.14
CA GLU A 139 7.24 -26.46 -10.34
C GLU A 139 6.56 -26.29 -8.98
N GLU A 140 6.47 -25.06 -8.47
CA GLU A 140 5.75 -24.76 -7.24
C GLU A 140 4.33 -24.25 -7.56
N GLN A 141 3.31 -24.93 -7.01
CA GLN A 141 1.91 -24.55 -7.17
C GLN A 141 1.52 -23.53 -6.10
N TYR A 142 1.40 -22.27 -6.49
CA TYR A 142 0.87 -21.21 -5.61
C TYR A 142 -0.66 -21.17 -5.67
N VAL A 143 -1.29 -21.28 -4.51
CA VAL A 143 -2.71 -20.94 -4.33
C VAL A 143 -2.79 -19.44 -4.12
N SER A 144 -3.28 -18.68 -5.10
CA SER A 144 -3.61 -17.27 -4.89
C SER A 144 -4.78 -17.19 -3.92
N GLU A 145 -4.64 -16.39 -2.85
CA GLU A 145 -5.61 -16.26 -1.74
C GLU A 145 -7.04 -15.85 -2.17
N ASP A 146 -7.23 -15.42 -3.42
CA ASP A 146 -8.53 -15.09 -4.01
C ASP A 146 -9.08 -16.25 -4.88
N GLU A 147 -9.65 -17.25 -4.19
CA GLU A 147 -10.77 -18.12 -4.60
C GLU A 147 -10.77 -18.65 -6.07
N ASP A 148 -10.34 -19.92 -6.23
CA ASP A 148 -10.56 -20.85 -7.36
C ASP A 148 -9.73 -20.72 -8.65
N LYS A 149 -8.56 -20.08 -8.63
CA LYS A 149 -7.63 -20.07 -9.80
C LYS A 149 -6.26 -20.61 -9.43
N TYR A 150 -5.86 -21.74 -10.03
CA TYR A 150 -4.50 -22.24 -9.97
C TYR A 150 -3.68 -21.63 -11.10
N THR A 151 -2.60 -20.90 -10.77
CA THR A 151 -1.59 -20.47 -11.74
C THR A 151 -0.30 -21.22 -11.45
N THR A 152 0.21 -21.99 -12.42
CA THR A 152 1.51 -22.64 -12.31
C THR A 152 2.59 -21.65 -12.74
N VAL A 153 3.59 -21.43 -11.88
CA VAL A 153 4.77 -20.64 -12.18
C VAL A 153 5.95 -21.60 -12.29
N THR A 154 6.57 -21.66 -13.46
CA THR A 154 7.77 -22.48 -13.72
C THR A 154 9.02 -21.64 -13.47
N ILE A 155 9.89 -22.11 -12.57
CA ILE A 155 11.16 -21.45 -12.27
C ILE A 155 12.25 -22.14 -13.10
N GLU A 156 12.63 -21.52 -14.22
CA GLU A 156 13.77 -21.95 -15.04
C GLU A 156 15.06 -21.36 -14.49
N ALA A 157 16.13 -22.15 -14.47
CA ALA A 157 17.46 -21.65 -14.12
C ALA A 157 18.10 -20.85 -15.26
N VAL A 158 18.56 -19.65 -14.94
CA VAL A 158 19.20 -18.75 -15.91
C VAL A 158 20.49 -18.22 -15.30
N ASP A 159 21.59 -18.35 -16.03
CA ASP A 159 22.91 -17.85 -15.62
C ASP A 159 23.06 -16.38 -15.98
N VAL A 160 23.58 -15.60 -15.03
CA VAL A 160 23.80 -14.15 -15.20
C VAL A 160 25.28 -13.89 -15.46
N THR A 161 25.64 -13.73 -16.73
CA THR A 161 27.00 -13.34 -17.12
C THR A 161 27.04 -11.83 -17.43
N LYS A 162 28.25 -11.27 -17.55
CA LYS A 162 28.44 -9.84 -17.87
C LYS A 162 27.80 -9.43 -19.21
N GLU A 163 27.50 -10.40 -20.09
CA GLU A 163 26.86 -10.18 -21.39
C GLU A 163 25.34 -10.36 -21.39
N GLY A 164 24.74 -10.94 -20.34
CA GLY A 164 23.29 -11.09 -20.25
C GLY A 164 22.81 -12.27 -19.42
N LEU A 165 21.51 -12.54 -19.53
CA LEU A 165 20.81 -13.67 -18.89
C LEU A 165 20.76 -14.83 -19.90
N HIS A 166 21.49 -15.93 -19.67
CA HIS A 166 21.57 -17.09 -20.55
C HIS A 166 20.85 -18.30 -19.95
N ARG A 167 19.95 -18.94 -20.71
CA ARG A 167 19.30 -20.19 -20.29
C ARG A 167 20.32 -21.33 -20.41
N VAL A 168 20.48 -22.10 -19.34
CA VAL A 168 21.49 -23.18 -19.24
C VAL A 168 21.23 -24.32 -20.24
N ALA A 169 20.03 -24.42 -20.82
CA ALA A 169 19.66 -25.48 -21.75
C ALA A 169 20.18 -25.30 -23.20
N ASP A 170 20.78 -24.15 -23.56
CA ASP A 170 21.12 -23.81 -24.94
C ASP A 170 22.61 -24.01 -25.32
N GLU A 171 23.45 -24.57 -24.43
CA GLU A 171 24.91 -24.66 -24.66
C GLU A 171 25.43 -25.96 -25.33
N ASP A 172 24.56 -26.90 -25.72
CA ASP A 172 24.99 -28.19 -26.32
C ASP A 172 24.64 -28.36 -27.81
N SER A 173 24.67 -27.26 -28.60
CA SER A 173 24.63 -27.36 -30.07
C SER A 173 25.38 -26.24 -30.80
N GLU A 174 26.71 -26.35 -30.85
CA GLU A 174 27.52 -25.88 -31.98
C GLU A 174 27.61 -27.06 -32.98
N ASP A 175 27.57 -26.98 -34.31
CA ASP A 175 27.70 -25.93 -35.34
C ASP A 175 27.16 -26.57 -36.65
N GLU A 176 26.60 -25.79 -37.58
CA GLU A 176 26.73 -25.97 -39.04
C GLU A 176 25.76 -25.01 -39.79
N ASN A 177 26.34 -23.91 -40.28
CA ASN A 177 26.26 -23.48 -41.69
C ASN A 177 24.87 -23.47 -42.38
N ARG A 178 24.35 -22.27 -42.72
CA ARG A 178 24.17 -21.81 -44.14
C ARG A 178 23.32 -20.54 -44.25
N LYS A 179 23.81 -19.66 -45.14
CA LYS A 179 23.13 -18.49 -45.73
C LYS A 179 21.64 -18.75 -46.06
N GLY A 180 20.77 -17.82 -45.70
CA GLY A 180 19.39 -17.79 -46.19
C GLY A 180 18.73 -16.42 -46.04
N LYS A 181 18.55 -15.72 -47.16
CA LYS A 181 17.74 -14.50 -47.28
C LYS A 181 16.32 -14.74 -46.76
N GLY A 182 15.92 -14.06 -45.68
CA GLY A 182 14.54 -14.03 -45.20
C GLY A 182 13.66 -13.11 -46.05
N LYS A 183 12.82 -13.69 -46.91
CA LYS A 183 11.71 -13.03 -47.59
C LYS A 183 10.78 -12.39 -46.55
N LYS A 184 10.33 -11.16 -46.81
CA LYS A 184 9.12 -10.60 -46.19
C LYS A 184 7.93 -11.43 -46.65
N GLU A 185 7.51 -12.36 -45.80
CA GLU A 185 6.26 -13.07 -45.97
C GLU A 185 5.14 -12.13 -45.52
N TYR A 186 4.42 -11.60 -46.50
CA TYR A 186 3.15 -10.93 -46.25
C TYR A 186 2.18 -12.01 -45.80
N VAL A 187 1.80 -11.99 -44.52
CA VAL A 187 0.66 -12.76 -44.04
C VAL A 187 -0.59 -12.15 -44.68
N THR A 188 -1.01 -12.71 -45.80
CA THR A 188 -2.36 -12.62 -46.33
C THR A 188 -3.29 -13.25 -45.32
N LYS A 189 -3.89 -12.43 -44.45
CA LYS A 189 -5.06 -12.84 -43.69
C LYS A 189 -6.18 -13.07 -44.68
N GLU A 190 -6.52 -14.34 -44.87
CA GLU A 190 -7.71 -14.76 -45.58
C GLU A 190 -8.92 -14.00 -45.04
N ALA A 191 -9.66 -13.42 -45.97
CA ALA A 191 -10.88 -12.71 -45.72
C ALA A 191 -11.98 -13.73 -45.38
N ASP A 192 -12.04 -14.15 -44.12
CA ASP A 192 -13.29 -14.66 -43.57
C ASP A 192 -14.26 -13.48 -43.40
N GLY A 193 -15.38 -13.53 -44.12
CA GLY A 193 -16.43 -12.51 -44.20
C GLY A 193 -17.19 -12.23 -42.90
N GLY A 194 -16.59 -12.49 -41.74
CA GLY A 194 -17.11 -12.11 -40.44
C GLY A 194 -16.87 -10.63 -40.15
N LYS A 195 -17.96 -9.84 -40.05
CA LYS A 195 -17.91 -8.46 -39.55
C LYS A 195 -17.07 -8.41 -38.27
N LYS A 196 -16.00 -7.60 -38.25
CA LYS A 196 -15.15 -7.39 -37.07
C LYS A 196 -16.02 -7.05 -35.85
N LYS A 197 -16.22 -8.00 -34.94
CA LYS A 197 -16.90 -7.76 -33.66
C LYS A 197 -15.93 -7.03 -32.74
N TRP A 198 -16.04 -5.71 -32.73
CA TRP A 198 -15.34 -4.90 -31.74
C TRP A 198 -15.83 -5.23 -30.33
N PRO A 199 -14.94 -5.41 -29.35
CA PRO A 199 -15.35 -5.63 -27.97
C PRO A 199 -16.20 -4.46 -27.49
N LYS A 200 -17.39 -4.75 -26.97
CA LYS A 200 -18.28 -3.73 -26.40
C LYS A 200 -17.61 -3.19 -25.15
N LYS A 201 -17.21 -1.91 -25.18
CA LYS A 201 -16.66 -1.22 -24.02
C LYS A 201 -17.64 -1.31 -22.85
N GLU A 202 -17.15 -1.79 -21.71
CA GLU A 202 -17.94 -1.84 -20.48
C GLU A 202 -18.41 -0.43 -20.12
N ARG A 203 -19.71 -0.31 -19.82
CA ARG A 203 -20.30 0.98 -19.47
C ARG A 203 -19.83 1.33 -18.07
N LYS A 204 -19.18 2.48 -17.93
CA LYS A 204 -18.80 3.02 -16.61
C LYS A 204 -20.02 3.02 -15.68
N PRO A 205 -19.88 2.55 -14.43
CA PRO A 205 -20.97 2.60 -13.48
C PRO A 205 -21.41 4.06 -13.30
N LYS A 206 -22.71 4.30 -13.43
CA LYS A 206 -23.28 5.63 -13.15
C LYS A 206 -23.15 5.86 -11.65
N PHE A 207 -22.42 6.91 -11.25
CA PHE A 207 -22.38 7.37 -9.87
C PHE A 207 -23.81 7.63 -9.41
N ARG A 208 -24.20 6.98 -8.32
CA ARG A 208 -25.49 7.18 -7.65
C ARG A 208 -25.19 7.44 -6.19
N TYR A 209 -25.89 8.41 -5.62
CA TYR A 209 -25.74 8.80 -4.22
C TYR A 209 -26.12 7.67 -3.24
N GLU A 210 -26.95 6.73 -3.70
CA GLU A 210 -27.43 5.59 -2.92
C GLU A 210 -27.40 4.31 -3.77
N SER A 211 -27.09 3.19 -3.12
CA SER A 211 -27.22 1.86 -3.71
C SER A 211 -28.68 1.54 -4.05
N LYS A 212 -28.94 0.58 -4.94
CA LYS A 212 -30.32 0.16 -5.30
C LYS A 212 -31.08 -0.34 -4.07
N VAL A 213 -30.38 -0.92 -3.10
CA VAL A 213 -30.92 -1.44 -1.83
C VAL A 213 -31.28 -0.28 -0.90
N GLU A 214 -30.37 0.67 -0.69
CA GLU A 214 -30.63 1.88 0.11
C GLU A 214 -31.82 2.67 -0.43
N ARG A 215 -31.89 2.88 -1.75
CA ARG A 215 -33.02 3.54 -2.41
C ARG A 215 -34.35 2.83 -2.15
N LYS A 216 -34.35 1.49 -2.15
CA LYS A 216 -35.56 0.72 -1.85
C LYS A 216 -35.96 0.89 -0.38
N ALA A 217 -35.00 0.86 0.54
CA ALA A 217 -35.24 1.06 1.96
C ALA A 217 -35.76 2.49 2.26
N SER A 218 -35.14 3.52 1.67
CA SER A 218 -35.58 4.91 1.81
C SER A 218 -36.98 5.12 1.23
N ARG A 219 -37.28 4.55 0.06
CA ARG A 219 -38.62 4.55 -0.53
C ARG A 219 -39.65 3.84 0.35
N MET A 220 -39.32 2.69 0.95
CA MET A 220 -40.23 1.99 1.86
C MET A 220 -40.49 2.80 3.14
N LYS A 221 -39.45 3.43 3.71
CA LYS A 221 -39.57 4.30 4.89
C LYS A 221 -40.37 5.57 4.61
N GLN A 222 -40.22 6.16 3.42
CA GLN A 222 -41.05 7.29 2.99
C GLN A 222 -42.51 6.86 2.80
N LYS A 223 -42.75 5.71 2.16
CA LYS A 223 -44.11 5.18 1.99
C LYS A 223 -44.80 4.89 3.33
N SER A 224 -44.11 4.27 4.28
CA SER A 224 -44.69 3.98 5.60
C SER A 224 -44.99 5.26 6.37
N LYS A 225 -44.09 6.24 6.35
CA LYS A 225 -44.32 7.57 6.95
C LYS A 225 -45.50 8.29 6.32
N ASN A 226 -45.58 8.31 5.00
CA ASN A 226 -46.68 8.96 4.27
C ASN A 226 -48.00 8.25 4.56
N LYS A 227 -48.01 6.91 4.61
CA LYS A 227 -49.20 6.12 4.98
C LYS A 227 -49.64 6.44 6.41
N ALA A 228 -48.73 6.38 7.39
CA ALA A 228 -49.04 6.73 8.78
C ALA A 228 -49.57 8.15 8.91
N SER A 229 -48.98 9.12 8.18
CA SER A 229 -49.47 10.50 8.16
C SER A 229 -50.85 10.64 7.50
N ALA A 230 -51.16 9.81 6.49
CA ALA A 230 -52.46 9.80 5.83
C ALA A 230 -53.52 9.15 6.72
N ASP A 231 -53.20 8.05 7.40
CA ASP A 231 -54.09 7.38 8.36
C ASP A 231 -54.38 8.30 9.55
N ALA A 232 -53.37 8.99 10.09
CA ALA A 232 -53.56 10.00 11.13
C ALA A 232 -54.46 11.17 10.68
N ARG A 233 -54.35 11.60 9.42
CA ARG A 233 -55.22 12.65 8.84
C ARG A 233 -56.65 12.17 8.59
N LYS A 234 -56.83 10.89 8.26
CA LYS A 234 -58.15 10.32 8.01
C LYS A 234 -58.96 10.12 9.29
N GLY A 235 -58.32 10.26 10.45
CA GLY A 235 -58.90 9.90 11.74
C GLY A 235 -59.07 8.38 11.79
N SER A 236 -58.71 7.76 12.91
CA SER A 236 -59.22 6.42 13.16
C SER A 236 -60.74 6.53 13.20
N GLY A 237 -61.40 6.03 12.17
CA GLY A 237 -62.73 5.44 12.34
C GLY A 237 -62.62 4.22 13.25
#